data_AF-A0A0D0BT78-F1
#
_entry.id   AF-A0A0D0BT78-F1
#
_cell.length_a   1.000
_cell.length_b   1.000
_cell.length_c   1.000
_cell.angle_alpha   90.00
_cell.angle_beta   90.00
_cell.angle_gamma   90.00
#
_symmetry.space_group_name_H-M   'P 1'
#
loop_
_entity.id
_entity.type
_entity.pdbx_description
1 polymer ?
#
loop_
_entity_poly.entity_id
_entity_poly.type
_entity_poly.pdbx_seq_one_letter_code
_entity_poly.pdbx_strand_id
1 'polypeptide(L)'
;MDGNFSAEHMKLKNVNDFDLTTGSGYFTALSRYRAHLQIADDKQPKSTCHEHKAVNQVHATQKHLAATGIGAITCARHGCFVPDTVVDFQKGEQQVNMDYALCQALGKLEGMPRAAVIYDIACHIQIVWGIGLFHIHGHQDVCLSRYSPDLIPGIGKVDGEVLETLWSQLNEICGSTRSMTAAHRREVLNDHMLDSNRKKMLNIVQSLSRKYIQAIQALEVAEEGYRNLTENADQSLIT
;
A
#
# COMPACT_ATOMS: atom_id res chain seq x y z
N MET A 1 2.08 -0.09 -0.39
CA MET A 1 1.03 0.90 -0.69
C MET A 1 0.18 0.27 -1.77
N ASP A 2 -1.13 0.44 -1.70
CA ASP A 2 -2.05 -0.29 -2.58
C ASP A 2 -3.45 0.36 -2.55
N GLY A 3 -4.26 0.07 -3.58
CA GLY A 3 -5.62 0.54 -3.77
C GLY A 3 -6.69 -0.52 -3.52
N ASN A 4 -7.68 -0.20 -2.69
CA ASN A 4 -8.87 -1.01 -2.47
C ASN A 4 -10.09 -0.46 -3.23
N PHE A 5 -10.51 -1.19 -4.25
CA PHE A 5 -11.66 -0.84 -5.11
C PHE A 5 -13.01 -1.37 -4.60
N SER A 6 -13.03 -2.20 -3.55
CA SER A 6 -14.29 -2.58 -2.89
C SER A 6 -14.86 -1.45 -2.05
N ALA A 7 -14.01 -0.53 -1.58
CA ALA A 7 -14.37 0.63 -0.77
C ALA A 7 -14.99 1.79 -1.58
N GLU A 8 -15.92 1.50 -2.49
CA GLU A 8 -16.62 2.53 -3.28
C GLU A 8 -17.49 3.44 -2.39
N HIS A 9 -17.75 4.66 -2.87
CA HIS A 9 -18.63 5.61 -2.18
C HIS A 9 -19.61 6.26 -3.16
N MET A 10 -20.90 6.22 -2.88
CA MET A 10 -21.92 6.83 -3.73
C MET A 10 -22.06 8.33 -3.50
N LYS A 11 -22.40 9.07 -4.56
CA LYS A 11 -22.82 10.46 -4.43
C LYS A 11 -24.20 10.52 -3.79
N LEU A 12 -24.29 11.25 -2.69
CA LEU A 12 -25.55 11.57 -2.05
C LEU A 12 -26.10 12.91 -2.57
N LYS A 13 -27.43 13.00 -2.71
CA LYS A 13 -28.11 14.21 -3.20
C LYS A 13 -28.17 15.31 -2.14
N ASN A 14 -28.39 14.94 -0.87
CA ASN A 14 -28.50 15.85 0.26
C ASN A 14 -27.60 15.34 1.39
N VAL A 15 -26.66 16.17 1.84
CA VAL A 15 -25.76 15.84 2.95
C VAL A 15 -25.78 17.01 3.92
N ASN A 16 -26.29 16.76 5.12
CA ASN A 16 -26.18 17.66 6.27
C ASN A 16 -25.45 16.90 7.37
N ASP A 17 -24.17 16.66 7.14
CA ASP A 17 -23.32 15.87 8.03
C ASP A 17 -22.02 16.60 8.30
N PHE A 18 -21.50 16.45 9.51
CA PHE A 18 -20.33 17.16 10.00
C PHE A 18 -19.20 16.17 10.28
N ASP A 19 -18.01 16.44 9.75
CA ASP A 19 -16.83 15.62 9.99
C ASP A 19 -16.29 15.88 11.40
N LEU A 20 -16.47 14.92 12.30
CA LEU A 20 -15.99 15.01 13.69
C LEU A 20 -14.48 14.92 13.79
N THR A 21 -13.85 14.27 12.81
CA THR A 21 -12.40 14.04 12.80
C THR A 21 -11.64 15.16 12.11
N THR A 22 -12.27 15.90 11.20
CA THR A 22 -11.61 16.93 10.38
C THR A 22 -10.32 16.44 9.69
N GLY A 23 -10.23 15.13 9.40
CA GLY A 23 -9.01 14.48 8.89
C GLY A 23 -8.03 13.98 9.96
N SER A 24 -8.42 13.94 11.24
CA SER A 24 -7.66 13.27 12.30
C SER A 24 -7.96 11.77 12.30
N GLY A 25 -7.02 10.95 11.83
CA GLY A 25 -7.21 9.50 11.77
C GLY A 25 -6.31 8.86 10.72
N TYR A 26 -6.85 7.90 9.99
CA TYR A 26 -6.17 7.24 8.87
C TYR A 26 -6.41 7.98 7.55
N PHE A 27 -7.61 8.51 7.35
CA PHE A 27 -7.91 9.39 6.22
C PHE A 27 -7.15 10.70 6.29
N THR A 28 -6.62 11.10 5.13
CA THR A 28 -5.99 12.39 4.96
C THR A 28 -7.01 13.53 5.06
N ALA A 29 -6.54 14.68 5.56
CA ALA A 29 -7.34 15.89 5.61
C ALA A 29 -7.86 16.29 4.22
N LEU A 30 -9.18 16.28 4.05
CA LEU A 30 -9.85 16.42 2.75
C LEU A 30 -9.52 17.75 2.06
N SER A 31 -9.39 18.83 2.82
CA SER A 31 -9.07 20.16 2.28
C SER A 31 -7.69 20.19 1.63
N ARG A 32 -6.66 19.64 2.30
CA ARG A 32 -5.29 19.58 1.79
C ARG A 32 -5.19 18.67 0.58
N TYR A 33 -5.82 17.50 0.66
CA TYR A 33 -5.82 16.55 -0.45
C TYR A 33 -6.53 17.10 -1.69
N ARG A 34 -7.67 17.77 -1.54
CA ARG A 34 -8.36 18.45 -2.65
C ARG A 34 -7.51 19.56 -3.28
N ALA A 35 -6.80 20.33 -2.45
CA ALA A 35 -5.90 21.37 -2.97
C ALA A 35 -4.77 20.77 -3.81
N HIS A 36 -4.19 19.64 -3.37
CA HIS A 36 -3.19 18.88 -4.14
C HIS A 36 -3.74 18.39 -5.48
N LEU A 37 -4.92 17.77 -5.48
CA LEU A 37 -5.55 17.26 -6.71
C LEU A 37 -5.88 18.35 -7.74
N GLN A 38 -6.03 19.61 -7.31
CA GLN A 38 -6.30 20.74 -8.22
C GLN A 38 -5.04 21.22 -8.96
N ILE A 39 -3.86 21.03 -8.38
CA ILE A 39 -2.60 21.57 -8.91
C ILE A 39 -1.73 20.51 -9.59
N ALA A 40 -1.94 19.23 -9.26
CA ALA A 40 -1.12 18.14 -9.77
C ALA A 40 -1.44 17.82 -11.24
N ASP A 41 -0.40 17.63 -12.06
CA ASP A 41 -0.51 17.12 -13.43
C ASP A 41 -0.45 15.58 -13.40
N ASP A 42 -1.52 14.92 -13.84
CA ASP A 42 -1.64 13.45 -13.81
C ASP A 42 -1.31 12.81 -15.17
N LYS A 43 -0.41 13.44 -15.94
CA LYS A 43 0.13 12.84 -17.17
C LYS A 43 1.03 11.66 -16.83
N GLN A 44 0.43 10.48 -16.78
CA GLN A 44 1.20 9.25 -16.67
C GLN A 44 1.84 8.90 -18.02
N PRO A 45 3.17 8.67 -18.07
CA PRO A 45 3.77 8.03 -19.23
C PRO A 45 3.19 6.62 -19.36
N LYS A 46 2.90 6.19 -20.60
CA LYS A 46 2.44 4.82 -20.84
C LYS A 46 3.49 3.85 -20.33
N SER A 47 3.08 2.91 -19.46
CA SER A 47 3.98 1.88 -18.98
C SER A 47 4.42 0.98 -20.15
N THR A 48 5.70 0.61 -20.17
CA THR A 48 6.28 -0.31 -21.15
C THR A 48 6.23 -1.77 -20.68
N CYS A 49 5.59 -2.03 -19.54
CA CYS A 49 5.47 -3.36 -18.94
C CYS A 49 4.31 -4.15 -19.60
N HIS A 50 4.53 -5.43 -19.87
CA HIS A 50 3.54 -6.30 -20.50
C HIS A 50 2.44 -6.65 -19.49
N GLU A 51 1.19 -6.32 -19.82
CA GLU A 51 -0.03 -6.66 -19.07
C GLU A 51 -0.26 -6.02 -17.69
N HIS A 52 -0.08 -4.70 -17.56
CA HIS A 52 -0.74 -4.00 -16.44
C HIS A 52 -2.25 -3.90 -16.67
N LYS A 53 -3.02 -4.89 -16.18
CA LYS A 53 -4.48 -4.76 -16.04
C LYS A 53 -4.84 -3.65 -15.03
N ALA A 54 -3.99 -3.36 -14.04
CA ALA A 54 -4.21 -2.28 -13.07
C ALA A 54 -4.17 -0.88 -13.70
N VAL A 55 -3.33 -0.65 -14.73
CA VAL A 55 -3.23 0.65 -15.44
C VAL A 55 -4.25 0.75 -16.57
N ASN A 56 -4.57 -0.36 -17.25
CA ASN A 56 -5.52 -0.39 -18.37
C ASN A 56 -6.99 -0.51 -17.90
N GLN A 57 -7.18 -1.09 -16.72
CA GLN A 57 -8.33 -1.06 -15.83
C GLN A 57 -8.65 0.36 -15.34
N VAL A 58 -9.85 0.92 -15.54
CA VAL A 58 -10.40 1.99 -14.67
C VAL A 58 -9.98 3.46 -14.93
N HIS A 59 -10.10 3.94 -16.18
CA HIS A 59 -10.27 5.39 -16.45
C HIS A 59 -11.71 5.81 -16.74
N ALA A 60 -12.68 4.93 -16.50
CA ALA A 60 -14.10 5.28 -16.66
C ALA A 60 -14.61 6.05 -15.43
N THR A 61 -14.93 7.32 -15.62
CA THR A 61 -15.58 8.11 -14.56
C THR A 61 -16.98 7.54 -14.29
N GLN A 62 -17.17 6.93 -13.12
CA GLN A 62 -18.49 6.45 -12.71
C GLN A 62 -19.31 7.62 -12.14
N LYS A 63 -20.23 8.18 -12.93
CA LYS A 63 -20.97 9.41 -12.56
C LYS A 63 -21.69 9.33 -11.20
N HIS A 64 -22.12 8.14 -10.81
CA HIS A 64 -22.87 7.88 -9.57
C HIS A 64 -21.97 7.73 -8.32
N LEU A 65 -20.66 7.53 -8.48
CA LEU A 65 -19.71 7.39 -7.38
C LEU A 65 -19.03 8.73 -7.06
N ALA A 66 -18.89 9.00 -5.77
CA ALA A 66 -18.08 10.07 -5.22
C ALA A 66 -16.61 9.63 -5.08
N ALA A 67 -16.38 8.35 -4.76
CA ALA A 67 -15.08 7.71 -4.81
C ALA A 67 -15.20 6.30 -5.40
N THR A 68 -14.24 5.92 -6.25
CA THR A 68 -14.19 4.59 -6.88
C THR A 68 -13.42 3.55 -6.05
N GLY A 69 -12.92 3.96 -4.89
CA GLY A 69 -12.07 3.16 -4.01
C GLY A 69 -11.25 4.06 -3.09
N ILE A 70 -10.35 3.44 -2.33
CA ILE A 70 -9.39 4.14 -1.46
C ILE A 70 -7.98 3.61 -1.67
N GLY A 71 -6.97 4.46 -1.50
CA GLY A 71 -5.57 4.06 -1.43
C GLY A 71 -5.04 4.21 -0.02
N ALA A 72 -4.12 3.35 0.41
CA ALA A 72 -3.48 3.48 1.71
C ALA A 72 -2.02 3.03 1.73
N ILE A 73 -1.34 3.43 2.81
CA ILE A 73 0.00 2.98 3.14
C ILE A 73 -0.03 2.23 4.46
N THR A 74 0.67 1.11 4.50
CA THR A 74 0.87 0.31 5.70
C THR A 74 2.34 0.08 5.95
N CYS A 75 2.69 -0.16 7.21
CA CYS A 75 4.01 -0.63 7.56
C CYS A 75 4.11 -2.13 7.28
N ALA A 76 4.95 -2.53 6.32
CA ALA A 76 5.18 -3.93 5.98
C ALA A 76 5.72 -4.76 7.18
N ARG A 77 6.46 -4.12 8.10
CA ARG A 77 7.03 -4.81 9.27
C ARG A 77 5.99 -5.12 10.35
N HIS A 78 5.23 -4.09 10.73
CA HIS A 78 4.27 -4.17 11.83
C HIS A 78 2.88 -4.60 11.39
N GLY A 79 2.56 -4.49 10.10
CA GLY A 79 1.25 -4.83 9.57
C GLY A 79 0.16 -3.83 9.96
N CYS A 80 0.54 -2.56 10.13
CA CYS A 80 -0.36 -1.49 10.59
C CYS A 80 -0.59 -0.46 9.49
N PHE A 81 -1.81 0.06 9.38
CA PHE A 81 -2.11 1.26 8.61
C PHE A 81 -1.31 2.45 9.13
N VAL A 82 -0.77 3.26 8.22
CA VAL A 82 -0.12 4.52 8.57
C VAL A 82 -1.17 5.61 8.69
N PRO A 83 -1.29 6.30 9.85
CA PRO A 83 -2.25 7.39 10.02
C PRO A 83 -2.06 8.51 8.99
N ASP A 84 -3.15 9.19 8.63
CA ASP A 84 -3.16 10.31 7.68
C ASP A 84 -2.44 9.97 6.36
N THR A 85 -2.76 8.80 5.80
CA THR A 85 -2.27 8.37 4.47
C THR A 85 -3.37 7.80 3.58
N VAL A 86 -4.57 7.55 4.11
CA VAL A 86 -5.68 7.01 3.32
C VAL A 86 -6.28 8.12 2.47
N VAL A 87 -6.43 7.84 1.18
CA VAL A 87 -6.92 8.78 0.17
C VAL A 87 -8.10 8.17 -0.59
N ASP A 88 -9.08 9.00 -0.95
CA ASP A 88 -10.17 8.56 -1.83
C ASP A 88 -9.73 8.66 -3.29
N PHE A 89 -10.12 7.68 -4.11
CA PHE A 89 -9.89 7.69 -5.56
C PHE A 89 -11.04 8.37 -6.30
N GLN A 90 -10.74 9.41 -7.09
CA GLN A 90 -11.78 10.12 -7.85
C GLN A 90 -12.16 9.37 -9.14
N LYS A 91 -11.18 8.73 -9.78
CA LYS A 91 -11.34 8.05 -11.08
C LYS A 91 -10.37 6.87 -11.20
N GLY A 92 -10.59 5.86 -10.36
CA GLY A 92 -9.65 4.76 -10.20
C GLY A 92 -8.40 5.19 -9.44
N GLU A 93 -7.49 4.25 -9.26
CA GLU A 93 -6.18 4.53 -8.69
C GLU A 93 -5.35 5.34 -9.71
N GLN A 94 -4.79 6.45 -9.25
CA GLN A 94 -3.98 7.34 -10.05
C GLN A 94 -2.71 7.64 -9.25
N GLN A 95 -1.61 7.84 -9.96
CA GLN A 95 -0.32 8.12 -9.35
C GLN A 95 -0.40 9.37 -8.44
N VAL A 96 -1.15 10.40 -8.84
CA VAL A 96 -1.37 11.60 -8.01
C VAL A 96 -1.95 11.29 -6.61
N ASN A 97 -2.83 10.29 -6.51
CA ASN A 97 -3.44 9.87 -5.24
C ASN A 97 -2.38 9.21 -4.36
N MET A 98 -1.64 8.30 -4.97
CA MET A 98 -0.67 7.43 -4.31
C MET A 98 0.60 8.18 -3.91
N ASP A 99 1.05 9.14 -4.72
CA ASP A 99 2.17 10.04 -4.41
C ASP A 99 1.85 10.93 -3.21
N TYR A 100 0.61 11.43 -3.12
CA TYR A 100 0.18 12.21 -1.95
C TYR A 100 0.21 11.37 -0.68
N ALA A 101 -0.37 10.17 -0.71
CA ALA A 101 -0.33 9.23 0.40
C ALA A 101 1.12 8.92 0.82
N LEU A 102 2.01 8.71 -0.16
CA LEU A 102 3.43 8.43 0.07
C LEU A 102 4.15 9.60 0.71
N CYS A 103 3.96 10.83 0.22
CA CYS A 103 4.53 12.02 0.83
C CYS A 103 4.09 12.17 2.29
N GLN A 104 2.80 11.92 2.58
CA GLN A 104 2.26 11.97 3.93
C GLN A 104 2.86 10.88 4.84
N ALA A 105 3.18 9.70 4.30
CA ALA A 105 3.85 8.64 5.05
C ALA A 105 5.31 8.96 5.31
N LEU A 106 6.06 9.39 4.28
CA LEU A 106 7.48 9.71 4.39
C LEU A 106 7.73 10.88 5.35
N GLY A 107 6.86 11.89 5.35
CA GLY A 107 6.93 13.00 6.31
C GLY A 107 6.78 12.57 7.77
N LYS A 108 6.25 11.35 8.04
CA LYS A 108 6.12 10.79 9.39
C LYS A 108 7.33 9.92 9.79
N LEU A 109 8.29 9.70 8.90
CA LEU A 109 9.50 8.90 9.15
C LEU A 109 10.71 9.77 9.52
N GLU A 110 10.49 10.96 10.12
CA GLU A 110 11.57 11.85 10.52
C GLU A 110 12.58 11.12 11.42
N GLY A 111 13.87 11.22 11.07
CA GLY A 111 14.96 10.53 11.75
C GLY A 111 15.23 9.09 11.28
N MET A 112 14.44 8.54 10.35
CA MET A 112 14.74 7.24 9.74
C MET A 112 15.66 7.41 8.52
N PRO A 113 16.85 6.77 8.50
CA PRO A 113 17.83 6.98 7.43
C PRO A 113 17.46 6.30 6.11
N ARG A 114 16.56 5.31 6.14
CA ARG A 114 16.17 4.49 4.98
C ARG A 114 14.69 4.13 5.06
N ALA A 115 14.00 4.32 3.94
CA ALA A 115 12.65 3.80 3.72
C ALA A 115 12.66 2.97 2.44
N ALA A 116 12.00 1.81 2.48
CA ALA A 116 11.73 0.99 1.30
C ALA A 116 10.22 1.00 1.07
N VAL A 117 9.82 1.23 -0.17
CA VAL A 117 8.41 1.34 -0.53
C VAL A 117 8.05 0.18 -1.43
N ILE A 118 7.04 -0.59 -1.04
CA ILE A 118 6.52 -1.71 -1.83
C ILE A 118 5.24 -1.25 -2.54
N TYR A 119 5.23 -1.32 -3.87
CA TYR A 119 4.12 -0.89 -4.71
C TYR A 119 4.07 -1.64 -6.04
N ASP A 120 2.88 -2.05 -6.47
CA ASP A 120 2.68 -2.86 -7.68
C ASP A 120 3.03 -2.11 -8.99
N ILE A 121 3.08 -0.77 -8.97
CA ILE A 121 3.41 0.06 -10.13
C ILE A 121 4.70 0.87 -9.86
N ALA A 122 5.64 0.28 -9.13
CA ALA A 122 6.92 0.92 -8.77
C ALA A 122 7.88 1.24 -9.92
N CYS A 123 7.61 0.78 -11.15
CA CYS A 123 8.55 0.86 -12.27
C CYS A 123 8.75 2.25 -12.90
N HIS A 124 8.05 3.31 -12.45
CA HIS A 124 8.04 4.62 -13.09
C HIS A 124 8.81 5.74 -12.36
N ILE A 125 9.42 5.49 -11.19
CA ILE A 125 10.00 6.54 -10.33
C ILE A 125 11.38 6.13 -9.77
N GLN A 126 12.33 7.05 -9.63
CA GLN A 126 13.65 6.78 -9.01
C GLN A 126 13.60 6.79 -7.46
N ILE A 127 13.20 5.68 -6.84
CA ILE A 127 13.32 5.39 -5.39
C ILE A 127 13.75 3.90 -5.27
N VAL A 128 14.30 3.44 -4.14
CA VAL A 128 14.52 2.00 -3.91
C VAL A 128 13.17 1.33 -3.66
N TRP A 129 12.61 0.70 -4.69
CA TRP A 129 11.29 0.09 -4.66
C TRP A 129 11.36 -1.43 -4.50
N GLY A 130 10.32 -1.99 -3.87
CA GLY A 130 10.00 -3.41 -3.94
C GLY A 130 8.64 -3.64 -4.61
N ILE A 131 8.44 -4.82 -5.19
CA ILE A 131 7.13 -5.30 -5.67
C ILE A 131 6.69 -6.44 -4.73
N GLY A 132 5.40 -6.57 -4.42
CA GLY A 132 4.90 -7.67 -3.58
C GLY A 132 5.36 -9.04 -4.10
N LEU A 133 5.70 -9.97 -3.21
CA LEU A 133 6.30 -11.25 -3.62
C LEU A 133 5.33 -12.10 -4.45
N PHE A 134 4.02 -11.97 -4.23
CA PHE A 134 3.04 -12.66 -5.07
C PHE A 134 2.93 -12.02 -6.45
N HIS A 135 2.91 -10.68 -6.49
CA HIS A 135 2.77 -9.93 -7.74
C HIS A 135 4.03 -9.94 -8.60
N ILE A 136 5.23 -10.03 -8.04
CA ILE A 136 6.48 -9.89 -8.81
C ILE A 136 6.66 -10.95 -9.89
N HIS A 137 6.09 -12.14 -9.70
CA HIS A 137 6.08 -13.21 -10.70
C HIS A 137 5.23 -12.87 -11.94
N GLY A 138 4.33 -11.88 -11.84
CA GLY A 138 3.56 -11.35 -12.96
C GLY A 138 4.27 -10.21 -13.73
N HIS A 139 5.47 -9.79 -13.30
CA HIS A 139 6.28 -8.78 -13.99
C HIS A 139 7.32 -9.40 -14.95
N GLN A 140 8.01 -8.55 -15.72
CA GLN A 140 9.15 -8.96 -16.56
C GLN A 140 10.29 -9.52 -15.70
N ASP A 141 11.07 -10.47 -16.23
CA ASP A 141 12.15 -11.14 -15.48
C ASP A 141 13.18 -10.17 -14.87
N VAL A 142 13.47 -9.06 -15.56
CA VAL A 142 14.37 -8.01 -15.06
C VAL A 142 13.83 -7.33 -13.78
N CYS A 143 12.51 -7.36 -13.56
CA CYS A 143 11.91 -6.82 -12.35
C CYS A 143 12.14 -7.72 -11.14
N LEU A 144 12.26 -9.03 -11.33
CA LEU A 144 12.49 -9.98 -10.24
C LEU A 144 13.83 -9.69 -9.54
N SER A 145 14.91 -9.58 -10.31
CA SER A 145 16.24 -9.30 -9.75
C SER A 145 16.37 -7.90 -9.16
N ARG A 146 15.59 -6.93 -9.65
CA ARG A 146 15.70 -5.52 -9.29
C ARG A 146 14.76 -5.08 -8.16
N TYR A 147 13.58 -5.66 -8.08
CA TYR A 147 12.50 -5.21 -7.19
C TYR A 147 11.97 -6.31 -6.27
N SER A 148 12.55 -7.52 -6.28
CA SER A 148 12.18 -8.53 -5.29
C SER A 148 12.54 -8.05 -3.89
N PRO A 149 11.58 -8.04 -2.94
CA PRO A 149 11.88 -7.74 -1.55
C PRO A 149 12.96 -8.66 -1.00
N ASP A 150 13.05 -9.90 -1.49
CA ASP A 150 14.08 -10.85 -1.06
C ASP A 150 15.51 -10.43 -1.43
N LEU A 151 15.67 -9.55 -2.43
CA LEU A 151 16.96 -9.13 -2.96
C LEU A 151 17.36 -7.70 -2.58
N ILE A 152 16.53 -6.99 -1.79
CA ILE A 152 16.81 -5.60 -1.39
C ILE A 152 17.48 -5.56 -0.01
N PRO A 153 18.77 -5.16 0.10
CA PRO A 153 19.48 -5.17 1.37
C PRO A 153 18.80 -4.28 2.44
N GLY A 154 18.46 -4.88 3.57
CA GLY A 154 17.89 -4.18 4.74
C GLY A 154 16.36 -4.12 4.80
N ILE A 155 15.65 -4.63 3.78
CA ILE A 155 14.18 -4.69 3.82
C ILE A 155 13.66 -5.80 4.75
N GLY A 156 14.42 -6.90 4.86
CA GLY A 156 14.06 -8.10 5.63
C GLY A 156 13.09 -9.01 4.88
N LYS A 157 12.77 -10.18 5.43
CA LYS A 157 11.79 -11.09 4.82
C LYS A 157 10.38 -10.51 4.99
N VAL A 158 9.82 -9.97 3.92
CA VAL A 158 8.46 -9.41 3.87
C VAL A 158 7.73 -9.98 2.65
N ASP A 159 6.47 -10.37 2.83
CA ASP A 159 5.63 -10.88 1.73
C ASP A 159 5.21 -9.77 0.76
N GLY A 160 5.08 -8.53 1.25
CA GLY A 160 4.53 -7.41 0.49
C GLY A 160 3.00 -7.40 0.40
N GLU A 161 2.33 -8.40 0.98
CA GLU A 161 0.87 -8.66 0.85
C GLU A 161 0.07 -8.21 2.09
N VAL A 162 0.71 -7.41 2.95
CA VAL A 162 0.10 -6.91 4.19
C VAL A 162 -1.20 -6.15 3.92
N LEU A 163 -1.24 -5.37 2.84
CA LEU A 163 -2.41 -4.58 2.48
C LEU A 163 -3.59 -5.46 2.07
N GLU A 164 -3.37 -6.49 1.26
CA GLU A 164 -4.43 -7.45 0.88
C GLU A 164 -5.09 -8.12 2.09
N THR A 165 -4.28 -8.49 3.10
CA THR A 165 -4.82 -9.06 4.34
C THR A 165 -5.69 -8.05 5.10
N LEU A 166 -5.28 -6.78 5.13
CA LEU A 166 -6.04 -5.73 5.79
C LEU A 166 -7.29 -5.32 5.00
N TRP A 167 -7.21 -5.35 3.66
CA TRP A 167 -8.32 -5.14 2.75
C TRP A 167 -9.37 -6.21 2.89
N SER A 168 -8.99 -7.49 2.97
CA SER A 168 -9.94 -8.57 3.22
C SER A 168 -10.83 -8.30 4.43
N GLN A 169 -10.25 -7.79 5.52
CA GLN A 169 -11.01 -7.45 6.72
C GLN A 169 -11.86 -6.19 6.53
N LEU A 170 -11.31 -5.17 5.88
CA LEU A 170 -12.04 -3.92 5.63
C LEU A 170 -13.20 -4.09 4.63
N ASN A 171 -13.07 -5.03 3.70
CA ASN A 171 -14.07 -5.31 2.67
C ASN A 171 -15.39 -5.81 3.24
N GLU A 172 -15.37 -6.43 4.42
CA GLU A 172 -16.58 -6.86 5.14
C GLU A 172 -17.52 -5.69 5.47
N ILE A 173 -16.99 -4.48 5.62
CA ILE A 173 -17.77 -3.26 5.92
C ILE A 173 -17.87 -2.28 4.75
N CYS A 174 -17.18 -2.54 3.64
CA CYS A 174 -17.21 -1.64 2.48
C CYS A 174 -18.63 -1.50 1.91
N GLY A 175 -19.41 -2.60 1.93
CA GLY A 175 -20.80 -2.57 1.47
C GLY A 175 -21.71 -1.67 2.30
N SER A 176 -21.57 -1.65 3.63
CA SER A 176 -22.40 -0.82 4.52
C SER A 176 -22.00 0.65 4.46
N THR A 177 -20.72 0.95 4.23
CA THR A 177 -20.20 2.32 4.15
C THR A 177 -20.45 3.00 2.80
N ARG A 178 -20.79 2.24 1.75
CA ARG A 178 -20.98 2.73 0.38
C ARG A 178 -22.05 3.82 0.24
N SER A 179 -23.12 3.73 1.01
CA SER A 179 -24.28 4.66 0.97
C SER A 179 -24.25 5.71 2.08
N MET A 180 -23.25 5.69 2.96
CA MET A 180 -23.13 6.64 4.06
C MET A 180 -22.76 8.03 3.55
N THR A 181 -22.96 9.04 4.39
CA THR A 181 -22.39 10.37 4.17
C THR A 181 -20.86 10.31 4.16
N ALA A 182 -20.20 11.27 3.49
CA ALA A 182 -18.75 11.22 3.33
C ALA A 182 -17.99 11.28 4.66
N ALA A 183 -18.48 12.09 5.62
CA ALA A 183 -17.92 12.18 6.96
C ALA A 183 -18.14 10.87 7.72
N HIS A 184 -19.39 10.42 7.85
CA HIS A 184 -19.69 9.16 8.54
C HIS A 184 -18.96 7.94 7.96
N ARG A 185 -18.86 7.81 6.62
CA ARG A 185 -18.07 6.75 5.98
C ARG A 185 -16.62 6.76 6.47
N ARG A 186 -15.98 7.93 6.48
CA ARG A 186 -14.58 8.06 6.90
C ARG A 186 -14.40 7.73 8.37
N GLU A 187 -15.33 8.14 9.21
CA GLU A 187 -15.33 7.83 10.65
C GLU A 187 -15.43 6.33 10.90
N VAL A 188 -16.35 5.64 10.24
CA VAL A 188 -16.50 4.17 10.34
C VAL A 188 -15.24 3.47 9.84
N LEU A 189 -14.72 3.84 8.67
CA LEU A 189 -13.49 3.24 8.15
C LEU A 189 -12.28 3.52 9.06
N ASN A 190 -12.17 4.74 9.61
CA ASN A 190 -11.13 5.10 10.58
C ASN A 190 -11.22 4.25 11.84
N ASP A 191 -12.42 4.02 12.38
CA ASP A 191 -12.63 3.21 13.58
C ASP A 191 -12.20 1.75 13.37
N HIS A 192 -12.56 1.16 12.22
CA HIS A 192 -12.12 -0.19 11.88
C HIS A 192 -10.61 -0.30 11.65
N MET A 193 -10.00 0.69 10.99
CA MET A 193 -8.54 0.75 10.86
C MET A 193 -7.85 0.93 12.22
N LEU A 194 -8.45 1.71 13.12
CA LEU A 194 -7.97 1.91 14.49
C LEU A 194 -8.01 0.62 15.29
N ASP A 195 -9.13 -0.10 15.25
CA ASP A 195 -9.28 -1.40 15.91
C ASP A 195 -8.28 -2.42 15.36
N SER A 196 -8.10 -2.50 14.04
CA SER A 196 -7.10 -3.37 13.41
C SER A 196 -5.69 -3.07 13.92
N ASN A 197 -5.28 -1.80 13.87
CA ASN A 197 -3.98 -1.37 14.39
C ASN A 197 -3.85 -1.64 15.89
N ARG A 198 -4.88 -1.38 16.69
CA ARG A 198 -4.88 -1.64 18.14
C ARG A 198 -4.66 -3.11 18.42
N LYS A 199 -5.36 -4.01 17.72
CA LYS A 199 -5.18 -5.47 17.83
C LYS A 199 -3.76 -5.88 17.43
N LYS A 200 -3.17 -5.28 16.39
CA LYS A 200 -1.77 -5.54 16.00
C LYS A 200 -0.80 -5.12 17.11
N MET A 201 -0.97 -3.91 17.65
CA MET A 201 -0.11 -3.37 18.70
C MET A 201 -0.19 -4.17 19.99
N LEU A 202 -1.38 -4.59 20.41
CA LEU A 202 -1.55 -5.44 21.61
C LEU A 202 -0.88 -6.81 21.46
N ASN A 203 -0.84 -7.35 20.23
CA ASN A 203 -0.25 -8.66 19.95
C ASN A 203 1.19 -8.59 19.41
N ILE A 204 1.83 -7.41 19.44
CA ILE A 204 3.10 -7.20 18.73
C ILE A 204 4.22 -8.08 19.28
N VAL A 205 4.30 -8.24 20.62
CA VAL A 205 5.31 -9.08 21.26
C VAL A 205 5.18 -10.53 20.81
N GLN A 206 3.97 -11.08 20.84
CA GLN A 206 3.71 -12.46 20.40
C GLN A 206 3.99 -12.64 18.90
N SER A 207 3.65 -11.64 18.08
CA SER A 207 3.95 -11.66 16.64
C SER A 207 5.46 -11.66 16.39
N LEU A 208 6.21 -10.77 17.05
CA LEU A 208 7.66 -10.67 16.90
C LEU A 208 8.37 -11.94 17.38
N SER A 209 7.97 -12.52 18.52
CA SER A 209 8.56 -13.77 19.02
C SER A 209 8.36 -14.92 18.03
N ARG A 210 7.17 -15.06 17.44
CA ARG A 210 6.91 -16.08 16.40
C ARG A 210 7.73 -15.84 15.14
N LYS A 211 7.75 -14.59 14.65
CA LYS A 211 8.55 -14.19 13.47
C LYS A 211 10.04 -14.42 13.68
N TYR A 212 10.55 -14.20 14.89
CA TYR A 212 11.95 -14.46 15.23
C TYR A 212 12.31 -15.95 15.13
N ILE A 213 11.47 -16.83 15.69
CA ILE A 213 11.68 -18.29 15.57
C ILE A 213 11.65 -18.73 14.10
N GLN A 214 10.68 -18.23 13.33
CA GLN A 214 10.59 -18.51 11.89
C GLN A 214 11.83 -17.99 11.13
N ALA A 215 12.34 -16.82 11.50
CA ALA A 215 13.53 -16.24 10.88
C ALA A 215 14.78 -17.08 11.15
N ILE A 216 14.93 -17.66 12.35
CA ILE A 216 16.05 -18.57 12.66
C ILE A 216 15.99 -19.81 11.77
N GLN A 217 14.80 -20.42 11.62
CA GLN A 217 14.62 -21.60 10.78
C GLN A 217 14.86 -21.29 9.29
N ALA A 218 14.36 -20.14 8.83
CA ALA A 218 14.55 -19.70 7.45
C ALA A 218 16.02 -19.34 7.16
N LEU A 219 16.79 -18.89 8.15
CA LEU A 219 18.20 -18.58 7.99
C LEU A 219 19.01 -19.82 7.60
N GLU A 220 18.77 -20.96 8.25
CA GLU A 220 19.47 -22.21 7.95
C GLU A 220 19.27 -22.63 6.49
N VAL A 221 18.03 -22.57 5.99
CA VAL A 221 17.69 -22.86 4.59
C VAL A 221 18.33 -21.84 3.64
N ALA A 222 18.32 -20.56 4.00
CA ALA A 222 18.91 -19.50 3.20
C ALA A 222 20.44 -19.63 3.10
N GLU A 223 21.12 -20.02 4.18
CA GLU A 223 22.57 -20.27 4.19
C GLU A 223 22.95 -21.48 3.35
N GLU A 224 22.15 -22.55 3.38
CA GLU A 224 22.33 -23.70 2.48
C GLU A 224 22.15 -23.29 1.02
N GLY A 225 21.06 -22.57 0.70
CA GLY A 225 20.81 -22.06 -0.65
C GLY A 225 21.94 -21.15 -1.14
N TYR A 226 22.44 -20.25 -0.28
CA TYR A 226 23.55 -19.36 -0.60
C TYR A 226 24.85 -20.11 -0.84
N ARG A 227 25.19 -21.11 -0.02
CA ARG A 227 26.38 -21.96 -0.25
C ARG A 227 26.29 -22.70 -1.57
N ASN A 228 25.16 -23.34 -1.84
CA ASN A 228 24.93 -24.04 -3.11
C ASN A 228 25.03 -23.11 -4.32
N LEU A 229 24.48 -21.90 -4.24
CA LEU A 229 24.63 -20.90 -5.29
C LEU A 229 26.09 -20.46 -5.46
N THR A 230 26.82 -20.23 -4.37
CA THR A 230 28.23 -19.81 -4.42
C THR A 230 29.14 -20.88 -5.02
N GLU A 231 28.88 -22.16 -4.73
CA GLU A 231 29.66 -23.28 -5.26
C GLU A 231 29.41 -23.54 -6.75
N ASN A 232 28.20 -23.24 -7.25
CA ASN A 232 27.78 -23.59 -8.60
C ASN A 232 27.66 -22.40 -9.56
N ALA A 233 27.66 -21.16 -9.07
CA ALA A 233 27.61 -19.97 -9.90
C ALA A 233 28.97 -19.68 -10.55
N ASP A 234 28.94 -19.25 -11.81
CA ASP A 234 30.13 -18.80 -12.54
C ASP A 234 30.78 -17.63 -11.77
N GLN A 235 32.08 -17.73 -11.49
CA GLN A 235 32.84 -16.71 -10.75
C GLN A 235 32.75 -15.31 -11.39
N SER A 236 32.49 -15.24 -12.70
CA SER A 236 32.28 -13.96 -13.40
C SER A 236 30.99 -13.21 -13.00
N LEU A 237 30.05 -13.88 -12.31
CA LEU A 237 28.77 -13.34 -11.86
C LEU A 237 28.76 -12.99 -10.37
N ILE A 238 29.80 -13.35 -9.62
CA ILE A 238 29.95 -13.05 -8.19
C ILE A 238 30.86 -11.81 -8.07
N THR A 239 30.28 -10.62 -8.11
CA THR A 239 30.98 -9.33 -7.94
C THR A 239 30.68 -8.69 -6.60
#